data_AF-A0A846BD90-F1
#
_entry.id   AF-A0A846BD90-F1
#
_cell.length_a   1.000
_cell.length_b   1.000
_cell.length_c   1.000
_cell.angle_alpha   90.00
_cell.angle_beta   90.00
_cell.angle_gamma   90.00
#
_symmetry.space_group_name_H-M   'P 1'
#
loop_
_entity.id
_entity.type
_entity.pdbx_description
1 polymer ?
#
loop_
_entity_poly.entity_id
_entity_poly.type
_entity_poly.pdbx_seq_one_letter_code
_entity_poly.pdbx_strand_id
1 'polypeptide(L)'
;MAKKPKDVEELQQLSLFETEITLNSEQDDDWLEDEDFGFDGEPSDRTIETSHTLLTLQLLQEAIEAQNPDDPVMRDFGTYVLPKLLQLAIGVTAKGGKFFDKIDQEREAAREKKVRRDNAADQSLNTHLLNGLFPANLIEKRLEKLNTTIKRVVRERERRLVMAAFILHDFEKFPEPDVPANCRKLSIAEHRQIIERLVHQLRLDSFINPEEPEAYQEYLD
;
A
#
# COMPACT_ATOMS: atom_id res chain seq x y z
N MET A 1 -57.54 -7.65 -20.39
CA MET A 1 -57.14 -6.24 -20.17
C MET A 1 -55.66 -6.22 -19.84
N ALA A 2 -54.84 -5.67 -20.75
CA ALA A 2 -53.39 -5.59 -20.62
C ALA A 2 -52.99 -4.41 -19.72
N LYS A 3 -52.07 -4.63 -18.79
CA LYS A 3 -51.34 -3.56 -18.10
C LYS A 3 -49.90 -3.56 -18.64
N LYS A 4 -49.54 -2.47 -19.33
CA LYS A 4 -48.18 -2.18 -19.81
C LYS A 4 -47.21 -2.04 -18.63
N PRO A 5 -45.95 -2.48 -18.74
CA PRO A 5 -44.89 -2.02 -17.86
C PRO A 5 -44.42 -0.61 -18.27
N LYS A 6 -44.02 0.16 -17.27
CA LYS A 6 -43.51 1.54 -17.36
C LYS A 6 -42.14 1.57 -18.05
N ASP A 7 -41.92 2.61 -18.85
CA ASP A 7 -40.62 2.99 -19.39
C ASP A 7 -39.60 3.16 -18.26
N VAL A 8 -38.46 2.50 -18.41
CA VAL A 8 -37.26 2.75 -17.62
C VAL A 8 -36.42 3.69 -18.47
N GLU A 9 -36.28 4.95 -18.04
CA GLU A 9 -35.31 5.88 -18.62
C GLU A 9 -33.92 5.26 -18.52
N GLU A 10 -33.32 4.96 -19.66
CA GLU A 10 -31.92 4.58 -19.79
C GLU A 10 -31.05 5.74 -19.31
N LEU A 11 -30.47 5.60 -18.12
CA LEU A 11 -29.35 6.42 -17.69
C LEU A 11 -28.18 6.13 -18.64
N GLN A 12 -27.92 7.07 -19.55
CA GLN A 12 -26.76 7.06 -20.44
C GLN A 12 -25.47 6.99 -19.60
N GLN A 13 -24.87 5.80 -19.52
CA GLN A 13 -23.47 5.65 -19.18
C GLN A 13 -22.63 6.17 -20.34
N LEU A 14 -21.67 7.05 -20.04
CA LEU A 14 -20.69 7.55 -21.01
C LEU A 14 -19.81 6.38 -21.49
N SER A 15 -20.06 5.92 -22.72
CA SER A 15 -19.18 5.02 -23.45
C SER A 15 -17.94 5.80 -23.91
N LEU A 16 -16.76 5.45 -23.38
CA LEU A 16 -15.49 6.09 -23.72
C LEU A 16 -14.69 5.30 -24.79
N PHE A 17 -15.29 4.28 -25.42
CA PHE A 17 -14.60 3.37 -26.34
C PHE A 17 -15.42 3.02 -27.58
N GLU A 18 -16.05 4.00 -28.22
CA GLU A 18 -16.49 3.86 -29.60
C GLU A 18 -15.43 4.46 -30.54
N THR A 19 -14.46 3.63 -30.89
CA THR A 19 -13.74 3.78 -32.17
C THR A 19 -13.57 2.39 -32.72
N GLU A 20 -14.44 2.04 -33.67
CA GLU A 20 -14.30 0.84 -34.49
C GLU A 20 -13.03 0.96 -35.33
N ILE A 21 -11.99 0.21 -34.96
CA ILE A 21 -10.86 -0.07 -35.85
C ILE A 21 -11.06 -1.49 -36.37
N THR A 22 -11.64 -1.56 -37.56
CA THR A 22 -11.74 -2.77 -38.37
C THR A 22 -10.34 -3.10 -38.90
N LEU A 23 -9.67 -4.09 -38.33
CA LEU A 23 -8.42 -4.64 -38.87
C LEU A 23 -8.62 -6.11 -39.19
N ASN A 24 -8.89 -6.37 -40.46
CA ASN A 24 -8.64 -7.65 -41.10
C ASN A 24 -8.08 -7.36 -42.49
N SER A 25 -6.75 -7.32 -42.59
CA SER A 25 -6.02 -7.61 -43.81
C SER A 25 -4.57 -7.92 -43.44
N GLU A 26 -4.18 -9.18 -43.63
CA GLU A 26 -2.79 -9.61 -43.76
C GLU A 26 -2.11 -8.77 -44.84
N GLN A 27 -1.17 -7.90 -44.49
CA GLN A 27 -0.25 -7.24 -45.43
C GLN A 27 1.09 -6.94 -44.72
N ASP A 28 2.16 -7.26 -45.43
CA ASP A 28 3.57 -7.32 -45.01
C ASP A 28 4.10 -6.09 -44.26
N ASP A 29 4.76 -6.34 -43.13
CA ASP A 29 5.61 -5.41 -42.36
C ASP A 29 6.95 -5.17 -43.09
N ASP A 30 6.92 -4.62 -44.31
CA ASP A 30 8.13 -4.35 -45.11
C ASP A 30 8.30 -2.87 -45.47
N TRP A 31 7.72 -1.96 -44.66
CA TRP A 31 7.74 -0.50 -44.88
C TRP A 31 8.50 0.29 -43.80
N LEU A 32 9.25 -0.38 -42.92
CA LEU A 32 10.04 0.28 -41.87
C LEU A 32 11.55 0.37 -42.18
N GLU A 33 11.97 0.03 -43.39
CA GLU A 33 13.35 0.23 -43.84
C GLU A 33 13.41 1.49 -44.72
N ASP A 34 14.12 2.50 -44.21
CA ASP A 34 14.66 3.67 -44.93
C ASP A 34 13.81 4.96 -45.06
N GLU A 35 13.27 5.47 -43.95
CA GLU A 35 13.09 6.93 -43.80
C GLU A 35 14.06 7.50 -42.76
N ASP A 36 15.17 8.04 -43.27
CA ASP A 36 16.13 8.90 -42.58
C ASP A 36 15.45 10.19 -42.13
N PHE A 37 14.82 10.15 -40.95
CA PHE A 37 14.35 11.34 -40.25
C PHE A 37 15.58 12.10 -39.74
N GLY A 38 16.13 12.97 -40.59
CA GLY A 38 17.30 13.82 -40.37
C GLY A 38 17.39 14.47 -38.98
N PHE A 39 17.83 13.66 -38.02
CA PHE A 39 18.15 14.05 -36.66
C PHE A 39 19.67 14.11 -36.62
N ASP A 40 20.23 15.20 -37.13
CA ASP A 40 21.61 15.61 -36.83
C ASP A 40 21.66 15.96 -35.32
N GLY A 41 21.64 14.91 -34.51
CA GLY A 41 21.79 14.99 -33.07
C GLY A 41 23.26 15.10 -32.77
N GLU A 42 23.74 16.33 -32.53
CA GLU A 42 24.93 16.47 -31.71
C GLU A 42 24.71 15.67 -30.41
N PRO A 43 25.72 14.91 -29.93
CA PRO A 43 25.58 14.10 -28.74
C PRO A 43 25.43 15.02 -27.53
N SER A 44 24.20 15.38 -27.22
CA SER A 44 23.84 16.09 -26.00
C SER A 44 24.06 15.11 -24.85
N ASP A 45 25.20 15.26 -24.17
CA ASP A 45 25.44 14.68 -22.85
C ASP A 45 24.51 15.35 -21.83
N ARG A 46 23.24 14.97 -21.90
CA ARG A 46 22.25 15.22 -20.86
C ARG A 46 22.23 14.00 -19.96
N THR A 47 23.17 13.95 -19.04
CA THR A 47 23.00 13.16 -17.82
C THR A 47 21.79 13.76 -17.08
N ILE A 48 20.59 13.25 -17.34
CA ILE A 48 19.39 13.66 -16.61
C ILE A 48 19.45 12.96 -15.26
N GLU A 49 19.81 13.71 -14.20
CA GLU A 49 19.58 13.26 -12.82
C GLU A 49 18.08 13.17 -12.58
N THR A 50 17.51 12.00 -12.82
CA THR A 50 16.14 11.73 -12.45
C THR A 50 16.10 11.17 -11.03
N SER A 51 15.89 12.06 -10.06
CA SER A 51 15.33 11.68 -8.76
C SER A 51 13.89 11.21 -8.99
N HIS A 52 13.72 9.99 -9.52
CA HIS A 52 12.41 9.41 -9.76
C HIS A 52 11.80 8.98 -8.42
N THR A 53 11.10 9.92 -7.78
CA THR A 53 10.13 9.54 -6.74
C THR A 53 8.96 8.84 -7.43
N LEU A 54 8.49 7.73 -6.88
CA LEU A 54 7.32 7.03 -7.43
C LEU A 54 6.12 7.98 -7.43
N LEU A 55 5.46 8.14 -8.57
CA LEU A 55 4.26 8.98 -8.71
C LEU A 55 3.19 8.62 -7.67
N THR A 56 3.02 7.33 -7.37
CA THR A 56 2.09 6.86 -6.34
C THR A 56 2.43 7.36 -4.94
N LEU A 57 3.72 7.45 -4.59
CA LEU A 57 4.14 8.03 -3.32
C LEU A 57 3.81 9.52 -3.27
N GLN A 58 4.13 10.27 -4.34
CA GLN A 58 3.83 11.70 -4.42
C GLN A 58 2.33 11.96 -4.27
N LEU A 59 1.50 11.27 -5.05
CA LEU A 59 0.04 11.40 -4.98
C LEU A 59 -0.53 11.05 -3.61
N LEU A 60 0.01 10.01 -2.94
CA LEU A 60 -0.42 9.65 -1.59
C LEU A 60 0.00 10.71 -0.56
N GLN A 61 1.20 11.25 -0.66
CA GLN A 61 1.68 12.32 0.24
C GLN A 61 0.81 13.58 0.09
N GLU A 62 0.55 14.00 -1.15
CA GLU A 62 -0.33 15.12 -1.46
C GLU A 62 -1.75 14.89 -0.93
N ALA A 63 -2.30 13.68 -1.11
CA ALA A 63 -3.62 13.33 -0.60
C ALA A 63 -3.67 13.35 0.94
N ILE A 64 -2.62 12.86 1.62
CA ILE A 64 -2.54 12.87 3.08
C ILE A 64 -2.52 14.31 3.60
N GLU A 65 -1.70 15.18 3.00
CA GLU A 65 -1.59 16.59 3.38
C GLU A 65 -2.91 17.33 3.15
N ALA A 66 -3.51 17.17 1.97
CA ALA A 66 -4.78 17.82 1.63
C ALA A 66 -5.95 17.40 2.54
N GLN A 67 -5.99 16.14 2.97
CA GLN A 67 -7.05 15.61 3.85
C GLN A 67 -6.80 15.88 5.34
N ASN A 68 -5.57 16.26 5.72
CA ASN A 68 -5.17 16.49 7.10
C ASN A 68 -4.41 17.81 7.25
N PRO A 69 -5.02 18.95 6.88
CA PRO A 69 -4.39 20.25 7.06
C PRO A 69 -4.06 20.46 8.54
N ASP A 70 -2.87 21.01 8.79
CA ASP A 70 -2.34 21.33 10.12
C ASP A 70 -2.22 20.13 11.09
N ASP A 71 -2.19 18.89 10.58
CA ASP A 71 -2.02 17.68 11.41
C ASP A 71 -0.55 17.20 11.37
N PRO A 72 0.29 17.55 12.37
CA PRO A 72 1.71 17.21 12.35
C PRO A 72 1.94 15.70 12.33
N VAL A 73 1.05 14.91 12.94
CA VAL A 73 1.14 13.43 12.92
C VAL A 73 1.03 12.91 11.49
N MET A 74 0.03 13.38 10.74
CA MET A 74 -0.18 12.88 9.38
C MET A 74 0.88 13.38 8.39
N ARG A 75 1.37 14.60 8.59
CA ARG A 75 2.53 15.12 7.84
C ARG A 75 3.76 14.24 8.07
N ASP A 76 4.13 14.01 9.33
CA ASP A 76 5.31 13.21 9.67
C ASP A 76 5.16 11.75 9.24
N PHE A 77 3.95 11.18 9.31
CA PHE A 77 3.67 9.86 8.73
C PHE A 77 3.94 9.83 7.23
N GLY A 78 3.44 10.82 6.48
CA GLY A 78 3.66 10.94 5.04
C GLY A 78 5.13 11.14 4.66
N THR A 79 5.90 11.85 5.50
CA THR A 79 7.32 12.13 5.25
C THR A 79 8.24 10.99 5.68
N TYR A 80 8.06 10.44 6.88
CA TYR A 80 9.01 9.47 7.46
C TYR A 80 8.63 8.03 7.17
N VAL A 81 7.36 7.67 7.39
CA VAL A 81 6.93 6.27 7.47
C VAL A 81 6.44 5.77 6.12
N LEU A 82 5.57 6.52 5.45
CA LEU A 82 4.93 6.10 4.20
C LEU A 82 5.92 5.65 3.12
N PRO A 83 7.04 6.37 2.83
CA PRO A 83 7.97 5.94 1.80
C PRO A 83 8.61 4.59 2.12
N LYS A 84 8.96 4.37 3.40
CA LYS A 84 9.60 3.14 3.88
C LYS A 84 8.62 1.98 3.92
N LEU A 85 7.39 2.24 4.35
CA LEU A 85 6.31 1.26 4.35
C LEU A 85 6.04 0.75 2.92
N LEU A 86 5.85 1.66 1.97
CA LEU A 86 5.57 1.28 0.58
C LEU A 86 6.70 0.45 -0.03
N GLN A 87 7.96 0.81 0.27
CA GLN A 87 9.14 0.08 -0.17
C GLN A 87 9.24 -1.32 0.47
N LEU A 88 9.03 -1.42 1.78
CA LEU A 88 9.21 -2.67 2.53
C LEU A 88 8.10 -3.69 2.24
N ALA A 89 6.87 -3.24 2.00
CA ALA A 89 5.72 -4.10 1.75
C ALA A 89 5.42 -4.34 0.25
N ILE A 90 6.32 -3.94 -0.65
CA ILE A 90 6.14 -4.14 -2.10
C ILE A 90 6.13 -5.65 -2.44
N GLY A 91 5.13 -6.08 -3.21
CA GLY A 91 4.99 -7.50 -3.58
C GLY A 91 4.60 -8.45 -2.42
N VAL A 92 4.32 -7.91 -1.23
CA VAL A 92 3.92 -8.71 -0.07
C VAL A 92 2.40 -8.78 0.03
N THR A 93 1.86 -9.97 0.28
CA THR A 93 0.42 -10.20 0.46
C THR A 93 0.07 -10.31 1.94
N ALA A 94 -0.92 -9.53 2.40
CA ALA A 94 -1.50 -9.69 3.73
C ALA A 94 -2.46 -10.89 3.78
N LYS A 95 -3.21 -11.10 2.69
CA LYS A 95 -4.18 -12.17 2.53
C LYS A 95 -4.09 -12.77 1.12
N GLY A 96 -4.13 -14.10 1.05
CA GLY A 96 -4.32 -14.83 -0.20
C GLY A 96 -3.06 -15.46 -0.78
N GLY A 97 -2.14 -14.68 -1.33
CA GLY A 97 -1.20 -15.15 -2.37
C GLY A 97 -0.37 -16.36 -1.99
N LYS A 98 0.63 -16.18 -1.12
CA LYS A 98 1.58 -17.26 -0.74
C LYS A 98 0.88 -18.46 -0.08
N PHE A 99 -0.25 -18.22 0.59
CA PHE A 99 -1.01 -19.29 1.25
C PHE A 99 -1.73 -20.17 0.23
N PHE A 100 -2.38 -19.57 -0.77
CA PHE A 100 -3.04 -20.32 -1.83
C PHE A 100 -2.04 -20.99 -2.78
N ASP A 101 -0.90 -20.37 -3.06
CA ASP A 101 0.17 -20.99 -3.86
C ASP A 101 0.68 -22.28 -3.19
N LYS A 102 0.89 -22.25 -1.87
CA LYS A 102 1.29 -23.44 -1.11
C LYS A 102 0.22 -24.54 -1.12
N ILE A 103 -1.05 -24.17 -0.91
CA ILE A 103 -2.14 -25.15 -0.93
C ILE A 103 -2.31 -25.75 -2.34
N ASP A 104 -2.18 -24.93 -3.38
CA ASP A 104 -2.28 -25.40 -4.75
C ASP A 104 -1.13 -26.36 -5.08
N GLN A 105 0.11 -26.10 -4.61
CA GLN A 105 1.23 -27.05 -4.73
C GLN A 105 0.96 -28.37 -4.00
N GLU A 106 0.44 -28.33 -2.76
CA GLU A 106 0.10 -29.53 -1.98
C GLU A 106 -1.01 -30.34 -2.65
N ARG A 107 -2.04 -29.67 -3.18
CA ARG A 107 -3.15 -30.32 -3.89
C ARG A 107 -2.74 -30.89 -5.24
N GLU A 108 -1.87 -30.19 -5.96
CA GLU A 108 -1.30 -30.69 -7.22
C GLU A 108 -0.47 -31.95 -6.99
N ALA A 109 0.35 -31.99 -5.93
CA ALA A 109 1.06 -33.20 -5.50
C ALA A 109 0.10 -34.33 -5.10
N ALA A 110 -1.05 -34.02 -4.50
CA ALA A 110 -2.10 -34.97 -4.13
C ALA A 110 -3.08 -35.33 -5.27
N ARG A 111 -2.89 -34.78 -6.48
CA ARG A 111 -3.82 -34.89 -7.63
C ARG A 111 -5.25 -34.44 -7.33
N GLU A 112 -5.41 -33.51 -6.42
CA GLU A 112 -6.67 -32.88 -6.06
C GLU A 112 -6.94 -31.62 -6.89
N LYS A 113 -8.20 -31.20 -6.97
CA LYS A 113 -8.56 -29.95 -7.66
C LYS A 113 -8.04 -28.74 -6.88
N LYS A 114 -7.47 -27.77 -7.61
CA LYS A 114 -7.04 -26.46 -7.09
C LYS A 114 -8.13 -25.77 -6.28
N VAL A 115 -7.72 -24.94 -5.32
CA VAL A 115 -8.66 -24.22 -4.46
C VAL A 115 -9.46 -23.21 -5.29
N ARG A 116 -10.78 -23.13 -5.05
CA ARG A 116 -11.61 -22.08 -5.66
C ARG A 116 -11.18 -20.71 -5.17
N ARG A 117 -10.91 -19.80 -6.09
CA ARG A 117 -10.37 -18.45 -5.81
C ARG A 117 -11.44 -17.36 -5.75
N ASP A 118 -12.71 -17.75 -5.72
CA ASP A 118 -13.89 -16.89 -5.85
C ASP A 118 -13.92 -15.74 -4.81
N ASN A 119 -13.24 -15.88 -3.66
CA ASN A 119 -13.07 -14.86 -2.60
C ASN A 119 -11.61 -14.64 -2.18
N ALA A 120 -10.66 -15.06 -3.02
CA ALA A 120 -9.23 -15.13 -2.73
C ALA A 120 -8.44 -13.99 -3.36
N ALA A 121 -9.07 -12.84 -3.61
CA ALA A 121 -8.38 -11.69 -4.15
C ALA A 121 -7.24 -11.28 -3.21
N ASP A 122 -6.01 -11.24 -3.75
CA ASP A 122 -4.82 -10.90 -2.98
C ASP A 122 -4.89 -9.45 -2.53
N GLN A 123 -4.91 -9.26 -1.22
CA GLN A 123 -4.73 -7.93 -0.63
C GLN A 123 -3.25 -7.75 -0.33
N SER A 124 -2.62 -6.75 -0.96
CA SER A 124 -1.24 -6.40 -0.63
C SER A 124 -1.14 -5.93 0.83
N LEU A 125 0.02 -6.11 1.45
CA LEU A 125 0.27 -5.65 2.82
C LEU A 125 0.13 -4.12 2.92
N ASN A 126 0.61 -3.39 1.91
CA ASN A 126 0.39 -1.94 1.80
C ASN A 126 -1.11 -1.58 1.84
N THR A 127 -1.92 -2.23 1.00
CA THR A 127 -3.37 -1.97 0.95
C THR A 127 -4.05 -2.34 2.27
N HIS A 128 -3.66 -3.46 2.89
CA HIS A 128 -4.20 -3.88 4.18
C HIS A 128 -3.93 -2.86 5.29
N LEU A 129 -2.66 -2.46 5.44
CA LEU A 129 -2.25 -1.51 6.47
C LEU A 129 -2.85 -0.13 6.24
N LEU A 130 -2.75 0.42 5.04
CA LEU A 130 -3.25 1.78 4.76
C LEU A 130 -4.78 1.87 4.84
N ASN A 131 -5.50 0.86 4.34
CA ASN A 131 -6.97 0.86 4.43
C ASN A 131 -7.48 0.71 5.86
N GLY A 132 -6.69 0.11 6.76
CA GLY A 132 -7.01 0.06 8.19
C GLY A 132 -6.60 1.32 8.94
N LEU A 133 -5.39 1.82 8.65
CA LEU A 133 -4.75 2.92 9.36
C LEU A 133 -5.48 4.25 9.17
N PHE A 134 -5.86 4.61 7.94
CA PHE A 134 -6.49 5.90 7.69
C PHE A 134 -7.87 6.03 8.37
N PRO A 135 -8.78 5.02 8.29
CA PRO A 135 -10.01 5.05 9.07
C PRO A 135 -9.78 5.03 10.59
N ALA A 136 -8.80 4.27 11.09
CA ALA A 136 -8.46 4.26 12.51
C ALA A 136 -8.05 5.65 13.00
N ASN A 137 -7.14 6.32 12.29
CA ASN A 137 -6.74 7.69 12.58
C ASN A 137 -7.92 8.69 12.51
N LEU A 138 -8.83 8.52 11.54
CA LEU A 138 -10.04 9.35 11.46
C LEU A 138 -10.94 9.17 12.69
N ILE A 139 -11.07 7.93 13.20
CA ILE A 139 -11.81 7.64 14.42
C ILE A 139 -11.13 8.31 15.61
N GLU A 140 -9.82 8.24 15.75
CA GLU A 140 -9.08 8.89 16.83
C GLU A 140 -9.26 10.41 16.82
N LYS A 141 -9.12 11.06 15.66
CA LYS A 141 -9.37 12.51 15.51
C LYS A 141 -10.80 12.90 15.88
N ARG A 142 -11.78 12.00 15.69
CA ARG A 142 -13.16 12.23 16.15
C ARG A 142 -13.26 12.05 17.67
N LEU A 143 -12.64 11.02 18.25
CA LEU A 143 -12.66 10.75 19.68
C LEU A 143 -12.00 11.88 20.50
N GLU A 144 -10.96 12.52 19.97
CA GLU A 144 -10.33 13.71 20.56
C GLU A 144 -11.31 14.90 20.71
N LYS A 145 -12.27 15.02 19.78
CA LYS A 145 -13.24 16.13 19.77
C LYS A 145 -14.49 15.83 20.59
N LEU A 146 -14.92 14.58 20.62
CA LEU A 146 -16.12 14.14 21.32
C LEU A 146 -15.94 14.22 22.85
N ASN A 147 -17.01 14.54 23.57
CA ASN A 147 -17.00 14.58 25.04
C ASN A 147 -17.06 13.17 25.64
N THR A 148 -15.96 12.43 25.50
CA THR A 148 -15.79 11.06 26.00
C THR A 148 -14.72 11.02 27.09
N THR A 149 -14.66 9.92 27.84
CA THR A 149 -13.51 9.65 28.75
C THR A 149 -12.20 9.53 27.98
N ILE A 150 -12.26 8.99 26.75
CA ILE A 150 -11.12 8.76 25.85
C ILE A 150 -10.48 10.08 25.39
N LYS A 151 -11.24 11.17 25.28
CA LYS A 151 -10.69 12.49 24.92
C LYS A 151 -9.50 12.92 25.79
N ARG A 152 -9.44 12.47 27.05
CA ARG A 152 -8.36 12.85 27.98
C ARG A 152 -7.00 12.22 27.62
N VAL A 153 -7.02 11.11 26.86
CA VAL A 153 -5.84 10.32 26.52
C VAL A 153 -5.46 10.44 25.04
N VAL A 154 -6.38 10.76 24.14
CA VAL A 154 -6.04 10.93 22.71
C VAL A 154 -5.36 12.28 22.53
N ARG A 155 -4.02 12.28 22.51
CA ARG A 155 -3.18 13.41 22.14
C ARG A 155 -2.21 12.98 21.05
N GLU A 156 -1.35 13.91 20.64
CA GLU A 156 -0.39 13.68 19.55
C GLU A 156 0.50 12.45 19.77
N ARG A 157 1.11 12.30 20.96
CA ARG A 157 2.00 11.17 21.28
C ARG A 157 1.25 9.84 21.20
N GLU A 158 0.07 9.77 21.79
CA GLU A 158 -0.75 8.56 21.78
C GLU A 158 -1.21 8.20 20.36
N ARG A 159 -1.58 9.18 19.53
CA ARG A 159 -1.90 8.93 18.11
C ARG A 159 -0.69 8.36 17.35
N ARG A 160 0.51 8.92 17.54
CA ARG A 160 1.74 8.40 16.92
C ARG A 160 2.02 6.95 17.36
N LEU A 161 1.87 6.66 18.65
CA LEU A 161 2.05 5.31 19.19
C LEU A 161 1.03 4.32 18.63
N VAL A 162 -0.26 4.69 18.57
CA VAL A 162 -1.28 3.80 18.01
C VAL A 162 -1.03 3.56 16.53
N MET A 163 -0.65 4.58 15.75
CA MET A 163 -0.29 4.39 14.35
C MET A 163 0.91 3.44 14.18
N ALA A 164 1.96 3.58 14.99
CA ALA A 164 3.11 2.68 14.98
C ALA A 164 2.70 1.24 15.35
N ALA A 165 1.93 1.06 16.42
CA ALA A 165 1.41 -0.23 16.84
C ALA A 165 0.50 -0.85 15.78
N PHE A 166 -0.33 -0.05 15.11
CA PHE A 166 -1.20 -0.50 14.03
C PHE A 166 -0.40 -0.99 12.82
N ILE A 167 0.70 -0.33 12.47
CA ILE A 167 1.56 -0.78 11.38
C ILE A 167 2.24 -2.12 11.73
N LEU A 168 2.60 -2.31 13.00
CA LEU A 168 3.32 -3.49 13.49
C LEU A 168 2.41 -4.63 13.99
N HIS A 169 1.09 -4.46 14.04
CA HIS A 169 0.17 -5.43 14.67
C HIS A 169 0.27 -6.84 14.08
N ASP A 170 0.49 -6.92 12.77
CA ASP A 170 0.69 -8.14 12.00
C ASP A 170 2.13 -8.19 11.47
N PHE A 171 3.13 -7.85 12.31
CA PHE A 171 4.53 -7.77 11.88
C PHE A 171 5.05 -9.07 11.22
N GLU A 172 4.48 -10.22 11.59
CA GLU A 172 4.73 -11.53 10.99
C GLU A 172 4.50 -11.59 9.47
N LYS A 173 3.80 -10.62 8.89
CA LYS A 173 3.51 -10.51 7.46
C LYS A 173 4.59 -9.81 6.67
N PHE A 174 5.52 -9.09 7.33
CA PHE A 174 6.64 -8.45 6.64
C PHE A 174 7.58 -9.51 6.03
N PRO A 175 8.31 -9.17 4.96
CA PRO A 175 9.08 -10.16 4.20
C PRO A 175 10.38 -10.59 4.91
N GLU A 176 10.94 -11.72 4.47
CA GLU A 176 12.32 -12.10 4.79
C GLU A 176 13.31 -11.16 4.09
N PRO A 177 14.48 -10.86 4.68
CA PRO A 177 15.04 -11.41 5.92
C PRO A 177 14.61 -10.67 7.20
N ASP A 178 13.77 -9.64 7.07
CA ASP A 178 13.38 -8.79 8.21
C ASP A 178 12.57 -9.56 9.23
N VAL A 179 11.65 -10.41 8.74
CA VAL A 179 10.84 -11.30 9.57
C VAL A 179 11.00 -12.74 9.10
N PRO A 180 11.61 -13.62 9.91
CA PRO A 180 11.79 -15.03 9.55
C PRO A 180 10.46 -15.75 9.35
N ALA A 181 10.38 -16.69 8.40
CA ALA A 181 9.15 -17.45 8.13
C ALA A 181 8.61 -18.22 9.34
N ASN A 182 9.47 -18.58 10.30
CA ASN A 182 9.11 -19.25 11.55
C ASN A 182 8.98 -18.28 12.75
N CYS A 183 8.84 -16.97 12.51
CA CYS A 183 8.82 -15.94 13.55
C CYS A 183 7.89 -16.27 14.73
N ARG A 184 6.71 -16.85 14.46
CA ARG A 184 5.73 -17.27 15.50
C ARG A 184 6.27 -18.28 16.54
N LYS A 185 7.37 -18.97 16.26
CA LYS A 185 8.00 -19.94 17.16
C LYS A 185 9.13 -19.34 17.98
N LEU A 186 9.53 -18.11 17.68
CA LEU A 186 10.61 -17.42 18.36
C LEU A 186 10.16 -16.96 19.75
N SER A 187 11.14 -16.74 20.62
CA SER A 187 10.95 -16.17 21.94
C SER A 187 10.56 -14.69 21.87
N ILE A 188 10.01 -14.17 22.97
CA ILE A 188 9.68 -12.73 23.10
C ILE A 188 10.92 -11.85 22.88
N ALA A 189 12.10 -12.29 23.35
CA ALA A 189 13.34 -11.55 23.15
C ALA A 189 13.75 -11.45 21.67
N GLU A 190 13.53 -12.51 20.90
CA GLU A 190 13.75 -12.51 19.45
C GLU A 190 12.70 -11.68 18.71
N HIS A 191 11.44 -11.68 19.17
CA HIS A 191 10.42 -10.77 18.65
C HIS A 191 10.79 -9.31 18.87
N ARG A 192 11.32 -8.94 20.05
CA ARG A 192 11.80 -7.58 20.31
C ARG A 192 12.86 -7.14 19.30
N GLN A 193 13.84 -8.00 19.02
CA GLN A 193 14.87 -7.70 18.01
C GLN A 193 14.30 -7.50 16.60
N ILE A 194 13.25 -8.25 16.25
CA ILE A 194 12.53 -8.07 14.98
C ILE A 194 11.82 -6.71 14.97
N ILE A 195 11.08 -6.41 16.04
CA ILE A 195 10.33 -5.15 16.17
C ILE A 195 11.26 -3.94 16.14
N GLU A 196 12.37 -3.95 16.89
CA GLU A 196 13.38 -2.88 16.88
C GLU A 196 13.90 -2.62 15.46
N ARG A 197 14.22 -3.68 14.72
CA ARG A 197 14.67 -3.56 13.33
C ARG A 197 13.60 -2.92 12.45
N LEU A 198 12.35 -3.38 12.57
CA LEU A 198 11.22 -2.83 11.81
C LEU A 198 10.96 -1.37 12.18
N VAL A 199 11.06 -1.01 13.45
CA VAL A 199 10.92 0.37 13.94
C VAL A 199 11.91 1.29 13.22
N HIS A 200 13.18 0.91 13.13
CA HIS A 200 14.19 1.70 12.43
C HIS A 200 14.00 1.70 10.91
N GLN A 201 13.69 0.54 10.29
CA GLN A 201 13.49 0.45 8.85
C GLN A 201 12.30 1.28 8.36
N LEU A 202 11.21 1.27 9.12
CA LEU A 202 10.00 2.04 8.85
C LEU A 202 10.09 3.49 9.35
N ARG A 203 11.20 3.89 9.97
CA ARG A 203 11.40 5.21 10.58
C ARG A 203 10.35 5.56 11.63
N LEU A 204 9.82 4.53 12.32
CA LEU A 204 8.88 4.68 13.41
C LEU A 204 9.53 5.31 14.65
N ASP A 205 10.83 5.12 14.84
CA ASP A 205 11.63 5.80 15.86
C ASP A 205 11.47 7.33 15.77
N SER A 206 11.78 7.88 14.61
CA SER A 206 11.68 9.32 14.29
C SER A 206 10.23 9.79 14.25
N PHE A 207 9.29 8.90 13.93
CA PHE A 207 7.86 9.24 13.87
C PHE A 207 7.22 9.31 15.27
N ILE A 208 7.54 8.38 16.16
CA ILE A 208 7.02 8.32 17.53
C ILE A 208 7.51 9.53 18.32
N ASN A 209 8.81 9.81 18.25
CA ASN A 209 9.40 10.98 18.88
C ASN A 209 10.52 11.56 18.00
N PRO A 210 10.23 12.63 17.22
CA PRO A 210 11.22 13.26 16.36
C PRO A 210 12.42 13.87 17.10
N GLU A 211 12.23 14.29 18.35
CA GLU A 211 13.28 14.94 19.15
C GLU A 211 14.19 13.93 19.85
N GLU A 212 13.63 12.79 20.25
CA GLU A 212 14.35 11.71 20.93
C GLU A 212 13.98 10.35 20.32
N PRO A 213 14.63 9.97 19.20
CA PRO A 213 14.30 8.74 18.48
C PRO A 213 14.48 7.46 19.29
N GLU A 214 15.21 7.46 20.41
CA GLU A 214 15.36 6.28 21.27
C GLU A 214 14.18 6.08 22.24
N ALA A 215 13.31 7.09 22.41
CA ALA A 215 12.19 7.03 23.35
C ALA A 215 11.15 5.94 23.03
N TYR A 216 11.17 5.35 21.83
CA TYR A 216 10.29 4.21 21.51
C TYR A 216 10.57 2.98 22.39
N GLN A 217 11.79 2.85 22.94
CA GLN A 217 12.19 1.69 23.75
C GLN A 217 11.31 1.54 25.00
N GLU A 218 10.74 2.63 25.51
CA GLU A 218 9.78 2.62 26.64
C GLU A 218 8.48 1.85 26.32
N TYR A 219 8.21 1.59 25.04
CA TYR A 219 6.95 1.05 24.52
C TYR A 219 7.08 -0.32 23.86
N LEU A 220 8.24 -0.98 24.00
CA LEU A 220 8.47 -2.29 23.38
C LEU A 220 7.72 -3.45 24.09
N ASP A 221 7.19 -3.22 25.30
CA ASP A 221 6.50 -4.18 26.16
C ASP A 221 5.03 -3.79 26.42
#